data_AF-A0A412K6L5-F1
#
_entry.id   AF-A0A412K6L5-F1
#
_cell.length_a   1.000
_cell.length_b   1.000
_cell.length_c   1.000
_cell.angle_alpha   90.00
_cell.angle_beta   90.00
_cell.angle_gamma   90.00
#
_symmetry.space_group_name_H-M   'P 1'
#
loop_
_entity.id
_entity.type
_entity.pdbx_description
1 polymer ?
#
loop_
_entity_poly.entity_id
_entity_poly.type
_entity_poly.pdbx_seq_one_letter_code
_entity_poly.pdbx_strand_id
1 'polypeptide(L)'
;MNFNRYIALRAIVEFVGAVACATQLFQHRTWPGIIMMSLIALFWAIGELWLTMVYNRAHPRRDELSDEHQATAIRFTFFVLVVVLVALGFAGMIISLLKHTPFTIPSMTLPTLGMLALAIADARYLWLEHAGNESGEDDED
;
A
#
# COMPACT_ATOMS: atom_id res chain seq x y z
N MET A 1 15.40 -1.91 -16.04
CA MET A 1 14.43 -0.96 -15.45
C MET A 1 15.02 -0.51 -14.12
N ASN A 2 15.12 0.79 -13.87
CA ASN A 2 15.77 1.30 -12.65
C ASN A 2 14.87 1.03 -11.43
N PHE A 3 15.46 0.87 -10.25
CA PHE A 3 14.76 0.50 -9.01
C PHE A 3 13.63 1.48 -8.66
N ASN A 4 13.91 2.78 -8.72
CA ASN A 4 12.94 3.87 -8.57
C ASN A 4 11.72 3.72 -9.51
N ARG A 5 11.94 3.45 -10.80
CA ARG A 5 10.85 3.22 -11.78
C ARG A 5 10.04 1.96 -11.48
N TYR A 6 10.63 0.95 -10.83
CA TYR A 6 9.90 -0.23 -10.36
C TYR A 6 9.01 0.10 -9.16
N ILE A 7 9.52 0.83 -8.16
CA ILE A 7 8.72 1.25 -6.99
C ILE A 7 7.61 2.22 -7.40
N ALA A 8 7.86 3.16 -8.32
CA ALA A 8 6.81 4.03 -8.86
C ALA A 8 5.67 3.25 -9.56
N LEU A 9 6.00 2.19 -10.31
CA LEU A 9 4.99 1.32 -10.91
C LEU A 9 4.26 0.46 -9.86
N ARG A 10 4.96 0.01 -8.82
CA ARG A 10 4.35 -0.74 -7.71
C ARG A 10 3.38 0.14 -6.91
N ALA A 11 3.77 1.37 -6.55
CA ALA A 11 2.90 2.36 -5.90
C ALA A 11 1.57 2.56 -6.64
N ILE A 12 1.62 2.67 -7.99
CA ILE A 12 0.43 2.82 -8.83
C ILE A 12 -0.45 1.57 -8.77
N VAL A 13 0.14 0.38 -8.85
CA VAL A 13 -0.59 -0.89 -8.76
C VAL A 13 -1.22 -1.06 -7.38
N GLU A 14 -0.49 -0.83 -6.30
CA GLU A 14 -0.98 -0.89 -4.92
C GLU A 14 -2.10 0.14 -4.66
N PHE A 15 -1.99 1.36 -5.21
CA PHE A 15 -3.04 2.38 -5.13
C PHE A 15 -4.31 1.97 -5.89
N VAL A 16 -4.18 1.38 -7.08
CA VAL A 16 -5.32 0.80 -7.83
C VAL A 16 -5.96 -0.34 -7.02
N GLY A 17 -5.16 -1.17 -6.35
CA GLY A 17 -5.63 -2.18 -5.40
C GLY A 17 -6.40 -1.58 -4.22
N ALA A 18 -5.90 -0.50 -3.63
CA ALA A 18 -6.57 0.22 -2.55
C ALA A 18 -7.91 0.81 -2.99
N VAL A 19 -8.00 1.41 -4.19
CA VAL A 19 -9.25 1.92 -4.76
C VAL A 19 -10.23 0.78 -5.08
N ALA A 20 -9.74 -0.36 -5.58
CA ALA A 20 -10.56 -1.56 -5.78
C ALA A 20 -11.13 -2.09 -4.45
N CYS A 21 -10.33 -2.16 -3.38
CA CYS A 21 -10.83 -2.56 -2.06
C CYS A 21 -11.76 -1.50 -1.41
N ALA A 22 -11.50 -0.21 -1.64
CA ALA A 22 -12.38 0.86 -1.17
C ALA A 22 -13.76 0.82 -1.84
N THR A 23 -13.84 0.56 -3.15
CA THR A 23 -15.13 0.41 -3.85
C THR A 23 -15.92 -0.82 -3.37
N GLN A 24 -15.24 -1.90 -2.93
CA GLN A 24 -15.89 -3.05 -2.28
C GLN A 24 -16.57 -2.70 -0.95
N LEU A 25 -16.13 -1.65 -0.26
CA LEU A 25 -16.75 -1.19 0.99
C LEU A 25 -18.17 -0.65 0.77
N PHE A 26 -18.45 -0.12 -0.43
CA PHE A 26 -19.72 0.51 -0.78
C PHE A 26 -20.64 -0.38 -1.64
N GLN A 27 -20.11 -1.45 -2.25
CA GLN A 27 -20.91 -2.37 -3.07
C GLN A 27 -21.65 -3.40 -2.21
N HIS A 28 -22.99 -3.33 -2.23
CA HIS A 28 -23.84 -4.31 -1.57
C HIS A 28 -23.60 -5.74 -2.10
N ARG A 29 -23.77 -6.73 -1.21
CA ARG A 29 -23.42 -8.15 -1.33
C ARG A 29 -24.23 -8.90 -2.43
N THR A 30 -24.06 -8.48 -3.67
CA THR A 30 -24.75 -8.96 -4.87
C THR A 30 -23.83 -9.90 -5.64
N TRP A 31 -24.40 -10.98 -6.17
CA TRP A 31 -23.69 -11.96 -7.00
C TRP A 31 -22.86 -11.34 -8.15
N PRO A 32 -23.41 -10.43 -8.99
CA PRO A 32 -22.62 -9.80 -10.05
C PRO A 32 -21.48 -8.93 -9.51
N GLY A 33 -21.66 -8.27 -8.35
CA GLY A 33 -20.59 -7.55 -7.66
C GLY A 33 -19.43 -8.48 -7.31
N ILE A 34 -19.71 -9.59 -6.60
CA ILE A 34 -18.69 -10.56 -6.17
C ILE A 34 -17.87 -11.11 -7.37
N ILE A 35 -18.52 -11.37 -8.51
CA ILE A 35 -17.85 -11.84 -9.73
C ILE A 35 -16.92 -10.75 -10.28
N MET A 36 -17.41 -9.51 -10.46
CA MET A 36 -16.58 -8.40 -10.95
C MET A 36 -15.39 -8.12 -10.02
N MET A 37 -15.59 -8.16 -8.71
CA MET A 37 -14.51 -7.92 -7.74
C MET A 37 -13.47 -9.03 -7.73
N SER A 38 -13.88 -10.29 -7.93
CA SER A 38 -12.95 -11.43 -8.09
C SER A 38 -12.08 -11.27 -9.34
N LEU A 39 -12.65 -10.77 -10.45
CA LEU A 39 -11.90 -10.49 -11.69
C LEU A 39 -10.91 -9.34 -11.53
N ILE A 40 -11.31 -8.25 -10.86
CA ILE A 40 -10.42 -7.10 -10.59
C ILE A 40 -9.26 -7.52 -9.66
N ALA A 41 -9.55 -8.29 -8.60
CA ALA A 41 -8.53 -8.79 -7.68
C ALA A 41 -7.56 -9.78 -8.37
N LEU A 42 -8.05 -10.65 -9.26
CA LEU A 42 -7.20 -11.52 -10.08
C LEU A 42 -6.31 -10.71 -11.03
N PHE A 43 -6.86 -9.72 -11.72
CA PHE A 43 -6.08 -8.86 -12.62
C PHE A 43 -4.99 -8.10 -11.86
N TRP A 44 -5.30 -7.56 -10.68
CA TRP A 44 -4.35 -6.89 -9.80
C TRP A 44 -3.22 -7.83 -9.34
N ALA A 45 -3.55 -9.02 -8.85
CA ALA A 45 -2.57 -10.02 -8.42
C ALA A 45 -1.67 -10.51 -9.58
N ILE A 46 -2.24 -10.69 -10.78
CA ILE A 46 -1.46 -10.99 -11.99
C ILE A 46 -0.52 -9.81 -12.33
N GLY A 47 -0.98 -8.57 -12.15
CA GLY A 47 -0.18 -7.35 -12.31
C GLY A 47 1.04 -7.32 -11.40
N GLU A 48 0.87 -7.56 -10.09
CA GLU A 48 1.98 -7.65 -9.13
C GLU A 48 2.98 -8.76 -9.47
N LEU A 49 2.48 -9.96 -9.80
CA LEU A 49 3.31 -11.09 -10.19
C LEU A 49 4.12 -10.79 -11.46
N TRP A 50 3.51 -10.13 -12.44
CA TRP A 50 4.19 -9.70 -13.66
C TRP A 50 5.25 -8.63 -13.40
N LEU A 51 4.94 -7.61 -12.60
CA LEU A 51 5.90 -6.58 -12.18
C LEU A 51 7.11 -7.20 -11.45
N THR A 52 6.86 -8.13 -10.53
CA THR A 52 7.89 -8.85 -9.79
C THR A 52 8.75 -9.72 -10.72
N MET A 53 8.15 -10.42 -11.69
CA MET A 53 8.88 -11.19 -12.70
C MET A 53 9.75 -10.32 -13.61
N VAL A 54 9.22 -9.18 -14.07
CA VAL A 54 9.96 -8.20 -14.90
C VAL A 54 11.13 -7.60 -14.12
N TYR A 55 10.93 -7.25 -12.85
CA TYR A 55 11.98 -6.75 -11.97
C TYR A 55 13.09 -7.77 -11.73
N ASN A 56 12.74 -9.00 -11.35
CA ASN A 56 13.71 -10.06 -11.08
C ASN A 56 14.53 -10.39 -12.34
N ARG A 57 13.89 -10.42 -13.52
CA ARG A 57 14.56 -10.62 -14.82
C ARG A 57 15.51 -9.49 -15.22
N ALA A 58 15.34 -8.29 -14.67
CA ALA A 58 16.17 -7.13 -15.00
C ALA A 58 17.46 -7.05 -14.18
N HIS A 59 17.62 -7.86 -13.13
CA HIS A 59 18.75 -7.87 -12.18
C HIS A 59 19.35 -6.47 -11.88
N PRO A 60 18.54 -5.45 -11.50
CA PRO A 60 19.09 -4.14 -11.15
C PRO A 60 19.93 -4.27 -9.88
N ARG A 61 21.14 -3.72 -9.91
CA ARG A 61 22.02 -3.64 -8.73
C ARG A 61 21.30 -2.84 -7.64
N ARG A 62 21.08 -3.45 -6.48
CA ARG A 62 20.67 -2.68 -5.29
C ARG A 62 21.88 -1.94 -4.75
N ASP A 63 21.64 -0.71 -4.35
CA ASP A 63 22.58 0.12 -3.61
C ASP A 63 22.22 0.05 -2.12
N GLU A 64 23.23 0.03 -1.24
CA GLU A 64 23.03 -0.14 0.21
C GLU A 64 22.21 1.02 0.79
N LEU A 65 22.43 2.23 0.27
CA LEU A 65 21.65 3.43 0.58
C LEU A 65 20.15 3.27 0.23
N SER A 66 19.83 2.55 -0.84
CA SER A 66 18.45 2.33 -1.29
C SER A 66 17.71 1.32 -0.40
N ASP A 67 18.41 0.30 0.12
CA ASP A 67 17.86 -0.65 1.08
C ASP A 67 17.56 -0.01 2.44
N GLU A 68 18.40 0.93 2.92
CA GLU A 68 18.13 1.69 4.15
C GLU A 68 16.90 2.60 4.03
N HIS A 69 16.75 3.29 2.89
CA HIS A 69 15.57 4.10 2.60
C HIS A 69 14.30 3.24 2.49
N GLN A 70 14.37 2.07 1.85
CA GLN A 70 13.25 1.14 1.78
C GLN A 70 12.87 0.60 3.18
N ALA A 71 13.84 0.22 4.00
CA ALA A 71 13.60 -0.24 5.37
C ALA A 71 12.97 0.86 6.24
N THR A 72 13.42 2.11 6.09
CA THR A 72 12.90 3.27 6.84
C THR A 72 11.47 3.64 6.40
N ALA A 73 11.18 3.61 5.10
CA ALA A 73 9.84 3.84 4.58
C ALA A 73 8.84 2.78 5.07
N ILE A 74 9.20 1.49 4.98
CA ILE A 74 8.35 0.38 5.44
C ILE A 74 8.10 0.45 6.96
N ARG A 75 9.15 0.68 7.78
CA ARG A 75 9.01 0.78 9.25
C ARG A 75 8.06 1.90 9.65
N PHE A 76 8.20 3.09 9.05
CA PHE A 76 7.33 4.22 9.31
C PHE A 76 5.87 3.90 8.96
N THR A 77 5.63 3.38 7.76
CA THR A 77 4.26 3.17 7.30
C THR A 77 3.59 1.99 8.00
N PHE A 78 4.35 0.96 8.40
CA PHE A 78 3.87 -0.09 9.30
C PHE A 78 3.45 0.49 10.67
N PHE A 79 4.26 1.36 11.26
CA PHE A 79 3.90 2.01 12.53
C PHE A 79 2.63 2.87 12.40
N VAL A 80 2.52 3.67 11.33
CA VAL A 80 1.31 4.47 11.04
C VAL A 80 0.08 3.59 10.83
N LEU A 81 0.18 2.50 10.05
CA LEU A 81 -0.90 1.53 9.88
C LEU A 81 -1.35 0.97 11.24
N VAL A 82 -0.41 0.52 12.08
CA VAL A 82 -0.72 -0.06 13.41
C VAL A 82 -1.41 0.97 14.30
N VAL A 83 -0.93 2.23 14.34
CA VAL A 83 -1.56 3.31 15.10
C VAL A 83 -2.99 3.59 14.60
N VAL A 84 -3.21 3.63 13.28
CA VAL A 84 -4.55 3.81 12.69
C VAL A 84 -5.47 2.64 13.03
N LEU A 85 -5.01 1.39 12.92
CA LEU A 85 -5.78 0.20 13.26
C LEU A 85 -6.15 0.16 14.75
N VAL A 86 -5.22 0.52 15.65
CA VAL A 86 -5.48 0.61 17.10
C VAL A 86 -6.51 1.71 17.39
N ALA A 87 -6.36 2.90 16.79
CA ALA A 87 -7.32 3.99 16.95
C ALA A 87 -8.72 3.64 16.44
N LEU A 88 -8.83 3.01 15.27
CA LEU A 88 -10.10 2.54 14.71
C LEU A 88 -10.74 1.43 15.58
N GLY A 89 -9.93 0.49 16.08
CA GLY A 89 -10.40 -0.54 17.01
C GLY A 89 -10.92 0.04 18.32
N PHE A 90 -10.21 1.01 18.90
CA PHE A 90 -10.62 1.68 20.13
C PHE A 90 -11.89 2.53 19.95
N ALA A 91 -12.00 3.28 18.84
CA ALA A 91 -13.20 4.01 18.48
C ALA A 91 -14.41 3.07 18.24
N GLY A 92 -14.19 1.96 17.53
CA GLY A 92 -15.22 0.93 17.34
C GLY A 92 -15.70 0.32 18.65
N MET A 93 -14.80 0.04 19.59
CA MET A 93 -15.13 -0.43 20.94
C MET A 93 -15.95 0.60 21.73
N ILE A 94 -15.56 1.88 21.72
CA ILE A 94 -16.35 2.96 22.37
C ILE A 94 -17.75 3.05 21.77
N ILE A 95 -17.88 3.04 20.43
CA ILE A 95 -19.17 3.10 19.74
C ILE A 95 -20.02 1.87 20.06
N SER A 96 -19.41 0.69 20.13
CA SER A 96 -20.08 -0.57 20.49
C SER A 96 -20.62 -0.54 21.93
N LEU A 97 -19.86 0.03 22.87
CA LEU A 97 -20.30 0.22 24.26
C LEU A 97 -21.43 1.25 24.38
N LEU A 98 -21.33 2.39 23.67
CA LEU A 98 -22.35 3.44 23.69
C LEU A 98 -23.68 3.03 23.04
N LYS A 99 -23.65 2.15 22.03
CA LYS A 99 -24.85 1.71 21.30
C LYS A 99 -25.41 0.37 21.75
N HIS A 100 -24.73 -0.35 22.65
CA HIS A 100 -25.04 -1.73 23.06
C HIS A 100 -25.21 -2.74 21.90
N THR A 101 -24.69 -2.41 20.71
CA THR A 101 -24.73 -3.24 19.50
C THR A 101 -23.30 -3.51 19.04
N PRO A 102 -22.94 -4.76 18.69
CA PRO A 102 -21.59 -5.07 18.22
C PRO A 102 -21.27 -4.28 16.95
N PHE A 103 -20.20 -3.47 16.99
CA PHE A 103 -19.73 -2.73 15.81
C PHE A 103 -19.04 -3.68 14.83
N THR A 104 -19.77 -4.12 13.81
CA THR A 104 -19.25 -5.01 12.76
C THR A 104 -18.43 -4.21 11.74
N ILE A 105 -17.11 -4.34 11.81
CA ILE A 105 -16.20 -3.83 10.78
C ILE A 105 -16.40 -4.63 9.48
N PRO A 106 -16.65 -4.00 8.32
CA PRO A 106 -16.72 -4.69 7.04
C PRO A 106 -15.42 -5.43 6.73
N SER A 107 -15.50 -6.67 6.24
CA SER A 107 -14.32 -7.52 6.02
C SER A 107 -13.28 -6.95 5.04
N MET A 108 -13.67 -6.00 4.19
CA MET A 108 -12.77 -5.31 3.24
C MET A 108 -12.04 -4.09 3.82
N THR A 109 -12.38 -3.63 5.03
CA THR A 109 -11.68 -2.49 5.65
C THR A 109 -10.21 -2.81 5.92
N LEU A 110 -9.90 -4.03 6.37
CA LEU A 110 -8.52 -4.49 6.62
C LEU A 110 -7.69 -4.59 5.32
N PRO A 111 -8.14 -5.28 4.25
CA PRO A 111 -7.49 -5.24 2.94
C PRO A 111 -7.27 -3.82 2.39
N THR A 112 -8.29 -2.95 2.46
CA THR A 112 -8.18 -1.56 1.97
C THR A 112 -7.07 -0.79 2.70
N LEU A 113 -7.01 -0.90 4.03
CA LEU A 113 -5.97 -0.25 4.84
C LEU A 113 -4.57 -0.84 4.56
N GLY A 114 -4.47 -2.15 4.35
CA GLY A 114 -3.24 -2.82 3.96
C GLY A 114 -2.69 -2.30 2.63
N MET A 115 -3.51 -2.29 1.57
CA MET A 115 -3.13 -1.76 0.25
C MET A 115 -2.74 -0.28 0.31
N LEU A 116 -3.50 0.52 1.07
CA LEU A 116 -3.22 1.95 1.24
C LEU A 116 -1.87 2.17 1.95
N ALA A 117 -1.54 1.36 2.96
CA ALA A 117 -0.26 1.44 3.65
C ALA A 117 0.92 1.00 2.76
N LEU A 118 0.75 0.00 1.89
CA LEU A 118 1.78 -0.35 0.91
C LEU A 118 2.03 0.84 -0.04
N ALA A 119 0.97 1.39 -0.64
CA ALA A 119 1.08 2.54 -1.55
C ALA A 119 1.70 3.80 -0.88
N ILE A 120 1.41 4.04 0.41
CA ILE A 120 2.04 5.12 1.20
C ILE A 120 3.52 4.82 1.48
N ALA A 121 3.91 3.56 1.72
CA ALA A 121 5.32 3.18 1.90
C ALA A 121 6.12 3.43 0.62
N ASP A 122 5.56 3.08 -0.55
CA ASP A 122 6.20 3.31 -1.84
C ASP A 122 6.27 4.80 -2.18
N ALA A 123 5.19 5.57 -1.96
CA ALA A 123 5.21 7.02 -2.13
C ALA A 123 6.24 7.70 -1.20
N ARG A 124 6.36 7.25 0.06
CA ARG A 124 7.37 7.73 1.01
C ARG A 124 8.79 7.36 0.58
N TYR A 125 9.01 6.18 0.00
CA TYR A 125 10.30 5.80 -0.56
C TYR A 125 10.71 6.76 -1.69
N LEU A 126 9.81 7.03 -2.65
CA LEU A 126 10.07 7.94 -3.77
C LEU A 126 10.35 9.37 -3.30
N TRP A 127 9.63 9.85 -2.28
CA TRP A 127 9.88 11.15 -1.66
C TRP A 127 11.28 11.25 -1.03
N LEU A 128 11.71 10.20 -0.33
CA LEU A 128 13.04 10.16 0.28
C LEU A 128 14.16 10.08 -0.77
N GLU A 129 13.98 9.31 -1.84
CA GLU A 129 14.95 9.27 -2.95
C GLU A 129 15.05 10.63 -3.66
N HIS A 130 13.93 11.34 -3.84
CA HIS A 130 13.93 12.69 -4.42
C HIS A 130 14.62 13.72 -3.52
N ALA A 131 14.29 13.73 -2.22
CA ALA A 131 14.92 14.63 -1.25
C ALA A 131 16.43 14.37 -1.09
N GLY A 132 16.86 13.10 -1.14
CA GLY A 132 18.29 12.74 -1.12
C GLY A 132 19.04 13.26 -2.34
N ASN A 133 18.40 13.24 -3.52
CA ASN A 133 18.98 13.76 -4.76
C ASN A 133 18.99 15.29 -4.83
N GLU A 134 18.07 15.99 -4.16
CA GLU A 134 18.13 17.45 -3.99
C GLU A 134 19.21 17.89 -2.99
N SER A 135 19.59 17.03 -2.05
CA SER A 135 20.60 17.34 -1.01
C SER A 135 22.03 16.89 -1.34
N GLY A 136 22.29 16.40 -2.56
CA GLY A 136 23.48 15.59 -2.86
C GLY A 136 24.30 15.97 -4.11
N GLU A 137 23.97 17.05 -4.82
CA GLU A 137 24.67 17.47 -6.06
C GLU A 137 25.11 18.96 -6.04
N ASP A 138 25.42 19.50 -4.85
CA ASP A 138 25.94 20.89 -4.65
C ASP A 138 27.33 20.92 -3.94
N ASP A 139 28.02 19.78 -3.83
CA ASP A 139 29.31 19.60 -3.10
C ASP A 139 30.40 18.88 -3.96
N GLU A 140 30.53 19.21 -5.26
CA GLU A 140 31.75 18.88 -6.06
C GLU A 140 32.20 20.08 -6.93
N ASP A 141 33.00 20.97 -6.32
CA ASP A 141 33.81 22.05 -6.95
C ASP A 141 35.30 21.87 -6.53
#